data_AF-A0A7C4WSK4-F1
#
_entry.id   AF-A0A7C4WSK4-F1
#
_cell.length_a   1.000
_cell.length_b   1.000
_cell.length_c   1.000
_cell.angle_alpha   90.00
_cell.angle_beta   90.00
_cell.angle_gamma   90.00
#
_symmetry.space_group_name_H-M   'P 1'
#
loop_
_entity.id
_entity.type
_entity.pdbx_description
1 polymer ?
#
loop_
_entity_poly.entity_id
_entity_poly.type
_entity_poly.pdbx_seq_one_letter_code
_entity_poly.pdbx_strand_id
1 'polypeptide(L)' 'GRQPADAILKCARVGIPISVSIREPIHSGIFAAWRTGVTLVCGARGSKIDIYTHPRRIRYTFGSPKEPFST' A
#
# COMPACT_ATOMS: atom_id res chain seq x y z
N GLY A 1 -10.99 -6.29 -0.92
CA GLY A 1 -11.70 -5.78 -2.12
C GLY A 1 -10.83 -4.77 -2.85
N ARG A 2 -11.25 -4.26 -4.01
CA ARG A 2 -10.61 -3.07 -4.61
C ARG A 2 -10.70 -1.90 -3.63
N GLN A 3 -9.80 -0.91 -3.73
CA GLN A 3 -9.76 0.27 -2.86
C GLN A 3 -10.40 1.48 -3.56
N PRO A 4 -11.73 1.69 -3.46
CA PRO A 4 -12.38 2.94 -3.85
C PRO A 4 -12.13 4.04 -2.80
N ALA A 5 -12.45 5.28 -3.16
CA ALA A 5 -12.33 6.44 -2.27
C ALA A 5 -12.98 6.22 -0.89
N ASP A 6 -14.16 5.61 -0.84
CA ASP A 6 -14.88 5.37 0.42
C ASP A 6 -14.10 4.49 1.40
N ALA A 7 -13.37 3.49 0.90
CA ALA A 7 -12.55 2.62 1.74
C ALA A 7 -11.41 3.42 2.39
N ILE A 8 -10.77 4.28 1.61
CA ILE A 8 -9.67 5.13 2.08
C ILE A 8 -10.18 6.21 3.04
N LEU A 9 -11.32 6.82 2.75
CA LEU A 9 -11.94 7.82 3.62
C LEU A 9 -12.33 7.21 4.97
N LYS A 10 -12.81 5.96 5.00
CA LYS A 10 -13.04 5.23 6.26
C LYS A 10 -11.73 5.04 7.04
N CYS A 11 -10.66 4.58 6.38
CA CYS A 11 -9.35 4.46 7.02
C CYS A 11 -8.83 5.80 7.57
N ALA A 12 -8.94 6.87 6.78
CA ALA A 12 -8.52 8.20 7.17
C ALA A 12 -9.30 8.73 8.38
N ARG A 13 -10.62 8.55 8.40
CA ARG A 13 -11.49 8.99 9.51
C ARG A 13 -11.20 8.26 10.82
N VAL A 14 -10.80 7.00 10.75
CA VAL A 14 -10.39 6.20 11.90
C VAL A 14 -8.94 6.54 12.34
N GLY A 15 -8.21 7.34 11.55
CA GLY A 15 -6.83 7.71 11.83
C GLY A 15 -5.81 6.64 11.42
N ILE A 16 -6.18 5.71 10.54
CA ILE A 16 -5.27 4.68 10.04
C ILE A 16 -4.36 5.29 8.97
N PRO A 17 -3.03 5.31 9.20
CA PRO A 17 -2.10 6.01 8.30
C PRO A 17 -1.72 5.19 7.05
N ILE A 18 -1.95 3.88 7.04
CA ILE A 18 -1.52 2.96 5.96
C ILE A 18 -2.66 2.00 5.62
N SER A 19 -3.00 1.90 4.33
CA SER A 19 -3.95 0.93 3.78
C SER A 19 -3.27 0.04 2.75
N VAL A 20 -3.47 -1.27 2.85
CA VAL A 20 -2.84 -2.28 1.98
C VAL A 20 -3.90 -3.11 1.27
N SER A 21 -3.68 -3.36 -0.02
CA SER A 21 -4.57 -4.19 -0.85
C SER A 21 -3.80 -5.18 -1.72
N ILE A 22 -4.38 -6.36 -1.92
CA ILE A 22 -3.86 -7.41 -2.81
C ILE A 22 -4.19 -7.12 -4.29
N ARG A 23 -5.26 -6.35 -4.54
CA ARG A 23 -5.67 -5.94 -5.90
C ARG A 23 -5.22 -4.51 -6.19
N GLU A 24 -5.16 -4.18 -7.48
CA GLU A 24 -4.89 -2.83 -7.96
C GLU A 24 -5.90 -1.80 -7.40
N PRO A 25 -5.44 -0.56 -7.15
CA PRO A 25 -6.28 0.52 -6.69
C PRO A 25 -7.11 1.09 -7.84
N ILE A 26 -8.10 1.91 -7.47
CA ILE A 26 -8.87 2.70 -8.42
C ILE A 26 -8.35 4.15 -8.33
N HIS A 27 -8.41 4.91 -9.43
CA HIS A 27 -7.95 6.30 -9.47
C HIS A 27 -8.55 7.16 -8.36
N SER A 28 -9.85 6.98 -8.06
CA SER A 28 -10.53 7.68 -6.95
C SER A 28 -9.95 7.33 -5.58
N GLY A 29 -9.53 6.08 -5.36
CA GLY A 29 -8.86 5.64 -4.14
C GLY A 29 -7.47 6.24 -3.98
N ILE A 30 -6.69 6.30 -5.07
CA ILE A 30 -5.37 6.95 -5.07
C ILE A 30 -5.52 8.43 -4.73
N PHE A 31 -6.46 9.13 -5.39
CA PHE A 31 -6.69 10.56 -5.16
C PHE A 31 -7.14 10.83 -3.72
N ALA A 32 -8.06 10.03 -3.18
CA ALA A 32 -8.47 10.13 -1.79
C ALA A 32 -7.29 9.95 -0.84
N ALA A 33 -6.45 8.92 -1.06
CA ALA A 33 -5.28 8.64 -0.23
C ALA A 33 -4.26 9.79 -0.24
N TRP A 34 -4.08 10.42 -1.41
CA TRP A 34 -3.21 11.57 -1.55
C TRP A 34 -3.74 12.78 -0.77
N ARG A 35 -5.05 13.06 -0.86
CA ARG A 35 -5.69 14.19 -0.18
C ARG A 35 -5.79 14.00 1.34
N THR A 36 -6.01 12.77 1.81
CA THR A 36 -6.16 12.47 3.23
C THR A 36 -4.85 12.20 3.94
N GLY A 37 -3.72 12.18 3.24
CA GLY A 37 -2.43 11.84 3.85
C GLY A 37 -2.31 10.35 4.22
N VAL A 38 -3.09 9.46 3.61
CA VAL A 38 -3.02 8.00 3.84
C VAL A 38 -2.02 7.40 2.85
N THR A 39 -1.20 6.47 3.33
CA THR A 39 -0.30 5.68 2.48
C THR A 39 -1.08 4.53 1.88
N LEU A 40 -1.24 4.54 0.55
CA LEU A 40 -1.92 3.48 -0.19
C LEU A 40 -0.88 2.53 -0.80
N VAL A 41 -0.98 1.26 -0.42
CA VAL A 41 -0.16 0.17 -0.96
C VAL A 41 -1.08 -0.82 -1.65
N CYS A 42 -0.74 -1.21 -2.87
CA CYS A 42 -1.48 -2.22 -3.61
C CYS A 42 -0.54 -3.24 -4.23
N GLY A 43 -1.10 -4.32 -4.79
CA GLY A 43 -0.30 -5.35 -5.43
C GLY A 43 0.52 -6.19 -4.44
N ALA A 44 0.10 -6.26 -3.16
CA ALA A 44 0.75 -7.08 -2.14
C ALA A 44 0.59 -8.58 -2.44
N ARG A 45 1.44 -9.08 -3.34
CA ARG A 45 1.51 -10.49 -3.76
C ARG A 45 2.95 -10.97 -3.60
N GLY A 46 3.15 -11.93 -2.69
CA GLY A 46 4.47 -12.48 -2.39
C GLY A 46 5.41 -11.41 -1.83
N SER A 47 6.56 -11.25 -2.47
CA SER A 47 7.65 -10.36 -2.00
C SER A 47 7.66 -8.96 -2.62
N LYS A 48 6.61 -8.59 -3.38
CA LYS A 48 6.52 -7.28 -4.04
C LYS A 48 5.27 -6.53 -3.57
N ILE A 49 5.42 -5.22 -3.44
CA ILE A 49 4.35 -4.26 -3.13
C ILE A 49 4.55 -3.00 -3.96
N ASP A 50 3.46 -2.41 -4.43
CA ASP A 50 3.45 -1.14 -5.12
C ASP A 50 2.91 -0.05 -4.20
N ILE A 51 3.72 0.98 -3.98
CA ILE A 51 3.37 2.11 -3.11
C ILE A 51 2.91 3.27 -3.98
N TYR A 52 1.66 3.71 -3.81
CA TYR A 52 1.05 4.73 -4.67
C TYR A 52 1.12 6.13 -4.05
N THR A 53 1.01 6.24 -2.72
CA THR A 53 0.99 7.54 -2.03
C THR A 53 1.80 7.49 -0.74
N HIS A 54 2.41 8.63 -0.37
CA HIS A 54 3.14 8.81 0.89
C HIS A 54 4.14 7.68 1.24
N PRO A 55 5.14 7.39 0.38
CA PRO A 55 6.10 6.32 0.61
C PRO A 55 6.99 6.56 1.83
N ARG A 56 7.12 7.80 2.30
CA ARG A 56 7.97 8.17 3.43
C ARG A 56 7.63 7.44 4.74
N ARG A 57 6.43 6.86 4.86
CA ARG A 57 6.03 6.05 6.02
C ARG A 57 6.52 4.59 5.98
N ILE A 58 6.94 4.10 4.82
CA ILE A 58 7.36 2.72 4.63
C ILE A 58 8.88 2.66 4.68
N ARG A 59 9.42 1.98 5.69
CA ARG A 59 10.85 1.66 5.78
C ARG A 59 11.04 0.24 5.29
N TYR A 60 11.84 0.07 4.24
CA TYR A 60 12.30 -1.25 3.82
C TYR A 60 13.72 -1.45 4.35
N THR A 61 13.90 -2.52 5.11
CA THR A 61 15.23 -3.04 5.41
C THR A 61 15.54 -4.07 4.33
N PHE A 62 16.62 -3.88 3.58
CA PHE A 62 17.13 -4.93 2.69
C PHE A 62 17.60 -6.09 3.57
N GLY A 63 16.73 -7.08 3.78
CA GLY A 63 17.20 -8.41 4.16
C GLY A 63 17.99 -8.96 2.99
N SER A 64 19.18 -9.51 3.25
CA SER A 64 20.04 -10.15 2.24
C SER A 64 19.18 -11.00 1.29
N PRO A 65 19.39 -10.93 -0.04
CA PRO A 65 18.73 -11.85 -0.96
C PRO A 65 19.04 -13.27 -0.47
N LYS A 66 18.00 -14.01 -0.03
CA LYS A 66 18.15 -15.44 0.20
C LYS A 66 18.55 -16.03 -1.14
N GLU A 67 19.79 -16.53 -1.21
CA GLU A 67 20.35 -17.22 -2.35
C GLU A 67 19.34 -18.28 -2.82
N PRO A 68 19.11 -18.43 -4.14
CA PRO A 68 18.24 -19.47 -4.63
C PRO A 68 18.81 -20.82 -4.19
N PHE A 69 17.95 -21.63 -3.57
CA PHE A 69 18.18 -23.02 -3.20
C PHE A 69 19.21 -23.70 -4.11
N SER A 70 20.40 -23.96 -3.56
CA SER A 70 21.32 -24.97 -4.08
C SER A 70 20.89 -26.30 -3.48
N THR A 71 20.41 -27.21 -4.32
CA THR A 71 20.65 -28.67 -4.31
C THR A 71 20.07 -29.23 -5.60
#